data_AF-F9F1K0-F1
#
_entry.id   AF-F9F1K0-F1
#
_cell.length_a   1.000
_cell.length_b   1.000
_cell.length_c   1.000
_cell.angle_alpha   90.00
_cell.angle_beta   90.00
_cell.angle_gamma   90.00
#
_symmetry.space_group_name_H-M   'P 1'
#
loop_
_entity.id
_entity.type
_entity.pdbx_description
1 polymer ?
#
loop_
_entity_poly.entity_id
_entity_poly.type
_entity_poly.pdbx_seq_one_letter_code
_entity_poly.pdbx_strand_id
1 'polypeptide(L)'
;LQIIWEHKVWQLFDWCRGSWPIVPGGCEIGEATDEASVRSEYQPLQEESIPVNASQSKDFDSEQGEEEVYSDDEDEDTDSVFSYDEVDCENSEFADNQAEANGSPHANYPMMRDEPNMAMFIEFLELLYQLCLTISTEHFSKGRPSSTLLVFFSGIFGFSKDCSQFLLARQFCPYLSGLIYIQRLILLERALPLREYYAIRIPRRPYVNQLDQLNSIREKYMIAGTEHPLTEMISLRDFGRNIARTEPPSLLFNWSDDGETIRYGDFQLSMDKFRQIPDYFISRAEEICDKLMFDIKPDIGLAMMKDDMVNMSSGYSFVKHPANDLDKAYLDLLYSAYASRE
;
A
#
# COMPACT_ATOMS: atom_id res chain seq x y z
N LEU A 1 12.24 -5.57 27.79
CA LEU A 1 10.90 -5.16 27.29
C LEU A 1 9.76 -5.61 28.20
N GLN A 2 9.86 -6.70 28.97
CA GLN A 2 8.85 -7.09 29.98
C GLN A 2 8.48 -5.96 30.96
N ILE A 3 9.45 -5.10 31.29
CA ILE A 3 9.30 -3.90 32.13
C ILE A 3 8.16 -2.98 31.65
N ILE A 4 7.90 -2.89 30.34
CA ILE A 4 6.81 -2.05 29.80
C ILE A 4 5.46 -2.55 30.29
N TRP A 5 5.23 -3.87 30.29
CA TRP A 5 3.96 -4.47 30.67
C TRP A 5 3.72 -4.44 32.18
N GLU A 6 4.79 -4.41 32.97
CA GLU A 6 4.74 -4.33 34.43
C GLU A 6 4.88 -2.88 34.94
N HIS A 7 4.94 -1.90 34.04
CA HIS A 7 5.22 -0.51 34.38
C HIS A 7 4.09 0.13 35.19
N LYS A 8 4.42 0.94 36.20
CA LYS A 8 3.42 1.56 37.09
C LYS A 8 2.53 2.58 36.39
N VAL A 9 2.94 3.08 35.23
CA VAL A 9 2.16 4.03 34.42
C VAL A 9 0.77 3.47 34.04
N TRP A 10 0.60 2.15 33.95
CA TRP A 10 -0.71 1.54 33.65
C TRP A 10 -1.77 1.82 34.72
N GLN A 11 -1.35 2.19 35.94
CA GLN A 11 -2.25 2.62 37.01
C GLN A 11 -2.84 4.02 36.74
N LEU A 12 -2.22 4.78 35.84
CA LEU A 12 -2.65 6.12 35.44
C LEU A 12 -3.59 6.06 34.22
N PHE A 13 -3.68 4.93 33.53
CA PHE A 13 -4.54 4.77 32.36
C PHE A 13 -6.02 4.62 32.76
N ASP A 14 -6.89 5.42 32.15
CA ASP A 14 -8.34 5.28 32.35
C ASP A 14 -8.89 4.19 31.43
N TRP A 15 -9.02 2.99 31.99
CA TRP A 15 -9.55 1.80 31.29
C TRP A 15 -11.00 1.98 30.82
N CYS A 16 -11.80 2.79 31.50
CA CYS A 16 -13.20 3.01 31.13
C CYS A 16 -13.34 3.93 29.93
N ARG A 17 -12.41 4.87 29.76
CA ARG A 17 -12.41 5.87 28.67
C ARG A 17 -11.44 5.53 27.54
N GLY A 18 -10.54 4.56 27.73
CA GLY A 18 -9.53 4.20 26.73
C GLY A 18 -8.52 5.33 26.48
N SER A 19 -8.30 6.20 27.46
CA SER A 19 -7.51 7.43 27.29
C SER A 19 -6.41 7.55 28.33
N TRP A 20 -5.23 8.02 27.89
CA TRP A 20 -4.17 8.46 28.79
C TRP A 20 -4.53 9.80 29.46
N PRO A 21 -4.03 10.07 30.67
CA PRO A 21 -4.14 11.39 31.28
C PRO A 21 -3.44 12.45 30.42
N ILE A 22 -3.98 13.66 30.41
CA ILE A 22 -3.42 14.76 29.61
C ILE A 22 -2.16 15.26 30.31
N VAL A 23 -1.02 15.09 29.66
CA VAL A 23 0.24 15.75 30.02
C VAL A 23 0.12 17.21 29.58
N PRO A 24 0.38 18.20 30.46
CA PRO A 24 0.55 19.60 30.08
C PRO A 24 1.39 19.75 28.82
N GLY A 25 0.74 20.11 27.71
CA GLY A 25 1.44 20.67 26.56
C GLY A 25 1.93 22.05 26.95
N GLY A 26 3.19 22.14 27.40
CA GLY A 26 3.82 23.40 27.77
C GLY A 26 4.45 23.38 29.15
N CYS A 27 5.62 22.77 29.25
CA CYS A 27 6.75 23.28 30.03
C CYS A 27 7.97 22.43 29.67
N GLU A 28 8.98 23.04 29.04
CA GLU A 28 10.37 22.56 29.07
C GLU A 28 10.67 21.17 28.50
N ILE A 29 9.74 20.59 27.73
CA ILE A 29 10.06 19.57 26.74
C ILE A 29 10.70 20.35 25.58
N GLY A 30 11.96 20.78 25.78
CA GLY A 30 12.88 21.53 24.93
C GLY A 30 12.36 22.04 23.58
N GLU A 31 11.87 23.27 23.57
CA GLU A 31 11.82 24.06 22.34
C GLU A 31 13.21 24.04 21.69
N ALA A 32 13.26 23.78 20.39
CA ALA A 32 14.44 24.04 19.59
C ALA A 32 14.62 25.56 19.55
N THR A 33 15.43 26.10 20.45
CA THR A 33 16.05 27.40 20.17
C THR A 33 16.94 27.19 18.95
N ASP A 34 16.57 27.82 17.83
CA ASP A 34 17.39 27.88 16.63
C ASP A 34 18.77 28.44 16.98
N GLU A 35 19.75 27.56 17.17
CA GLU A 35 21.17 27.94 17.33
C GLU A 35 21.83 28.26 15.97
N ALA A 36 21.03 28.59 14.94
CA ALA A 36 21.52 29.13 13.67
C ALA A 36 22.09 30.56 13.79
N SER A 37 22.08 31.16 14.99
CA SER A 37 22.71 32.45 15.27
C SER A 37 24.14 32.32 15.83
N VAL A 38 24.99 31.52 15.20
CA VAL A 38 26.44 31.74 15.27
C VAL A 38 26.91 32.17 13.88
N ARG A 39 27.00 33.48 13.75
CA ARG A 39 27.55 34.22 12.61
C ARG A 39 29.00 33.76 12.37
N SER A 40 29.21 32.85 11.43
CA SER A 40 30.54 32.59 10.86
C SER A 40 30.56 33.18 9.46
N GLU A 41 31.35 34.24 9.29
CA GLU A 41 31.63 34.86 8.00
C GLU A 41 32.28 33.82 7.08
N TYR A 42 31.54 33.33 6.08
CA TYR A 42 32.11 32.59 4.97
C TYR A 42 32.30 33.54 3.79
N GLN A 43 33.56 33.76 3.40
CA GLN A 43 33.92 34.39 2.13
C GLN A 43 33.73 33.37 1.00
N PRO A 44 33.09 33.74 -0.13
CA PRO A 44 32.89 32.83 -1.25
C PRO A 44 34.19 32.66 -2.03
N LEU A 45 34.71 31.44 -2.11
CA LEU A 45 35.77 31.09 -3.05
C LEU A 45 35.15 30.82 -4.42
N GLN A 46 35.74 31.48 -5.42
CA GLN A 46 35.31 31.52 -6.81
C GLN A 46 35.43 30.14 -7.49
N GLU A 47 34.53 29.91 -8.44
CA GLU A 47 34.54 28.80 -9.39
C GLU A 47 35.90 28.64 -10.05
N GLU A 48 36.48 27.44 -9.96
CA GLU A 48 37.58 27.03 -10.83
C GLU A 48 37.20 25.72 -11.52
N SER A 49 36.85 25.86 -12.80
CA SER A 49 36.62 24.81 -13.78
C SER A 49 37.90 24.01 -14.05
N ILE A 50 37.86 22.69 -13.90
CA ILE A 50 38.97 21.79 -14.24
C ILE A 50 38.68 21.07 -15.57
N PRO A 51 39.59 21.10 -16.56
CA PRO A 51 39.35 20.61 -17.91
C PRO A 51 39.61 19.10 -18.08
N VAL A 52 38.85 18.51 -19.00
CA VAL A 52 39.03 17.16 -19.55
C VAL A 52 40.27 17.11 -20.44
N ASN A 53 41.18 16.15 -20.23
CA ASN A 53 41.89 15.50 -21.35
C ASN A 53 42.60 14.19 -21.00
N ALA A 54 42.60 13.33 -22.02
CA ALA A 54 42.87 11.90 -22.06
C ALA A 54 44.36 11.49 -22.13
N SER A 55 44.65 10.22 -21.83
CA SER A 55 45.64 9.30 -22.46
C SER A 55 45.61 7.94 -21.73
N GLN A 56 45.00 6.88 -22.26
CA GLN A 56 45.52 5.82 -23.16
C GLN A 56 46.61 4.86 -22.63
N SER A 57 46.24 3.57 -22.46
CA SER A 57 46.98 2.35 -22.87
C SER A 57 46.07 1.11 -22.59
N LYS A 58 45.46 0.42 -23.57
CA LYS A 58 45.97 -0.73 -24.39
C LYS A 58 46.51 -1.90 -23.56
N ASP A 59 46.20 -3.19 -23.73
CA ASP A 59 45.38 -4.02 -24.65
C ASP A 59 45.25 -5.43 -23.99
N PHE A 60 44.20 -6.22 -24.33
CA PHE A 60 44.22 -7.63 -24.81
C PHE A 60 42.89 -8.41 -24.61
N ASP A 61 42.18 -8.61 -25.74
CA ASP A 61 41.53 -9.82 -26.33
C ASP A 61 40.58 -10.72 -25.49
N SER A 62 39.25 -10.73 -25.75
CA SER A 62 38.44 -11.46 -26.80
C SER A 62 37.84 -12.76 -26.22
N GLU A 63 36.56 -13.18 -26.35
CA GLU A 63 35.58 -13.13 -27.45
C GLU A 63 34.11 -13.28 -26.95
N GLN A 64 33.19 -12.67 -27.72
CA GLN A 64 31.82 -13.07 -28.12
C GLN A 64 30.76 -13.54 -27.10
N GLY A 65 29.63 -12.81 -27.10
CA GLY A 65 28.34 -13.26 -26.57
C GLY A 65 27.27 -12.17 -26.61
N GLU A 66 26.71 -11.97 -27.82
CA GLU A 66 25.35 -11.46 -28.14
C GLU A 66 24.89 -10.11 -27.57
N GLU A 67 24.74 -9.14 -28.49
CA GLU A 67 24.06 -7.86 -28.33
C GLU A 67 22.56 -8.05 -28.05
N GLU A 68 22.04 -7.40 -27.02
CA GLU A 68 20.69 -6.81 -27.05
C GLU A 68 20.80 -5.40 -26.47
N VAL A 69 20.41 -4.42 -27.28
CA VAL A 69 20.58 -2.99 -27.05
C VAL A 69 19.45 -2.45 -26.16
N TYR A 70 19.87 -1.66 -25.19
CA TYR A 70 19.12 -0.92 -24.18
C TYR A 70 17.95 -0.07 -24.72
N SER A 71 16.89 0.01 -23.94
CA SER A 71 16.20 1.28 -23.69
C SER A 71 16.17 1.49 -22.17
N ASP A 72 17.16 2.25 -21.71
CA ASP A 72 17.28 2.78 -20.36
C ASP A 72 16.53 4.12 -20.37
N ASP A 73 15.24 4.07 -20.05
CA ASP A 73 14.46 5.28 -19.80
C ASP A 73 14.65 5.65 -18.32
N GLU A 74 15.73 6.38 -18.06
CA GLU A 74 15.90 7.17 -16.85
C GLU A 74 14.86 8.31 -16.88
N ASP A 75 13.67 8.07 -16.32
CA ASP A 75 12.73 9.15 -16.05
C ASP A 75 13.01 9.78 -14.67
N GLU A 76 13.68 10.91 -14.78
CA GLU A 76 13.86 11.98 -13.82
C GLU A 76 12.51 12.56 -13.38
N ASP A 77 11.82 11.94 -12.40
CA ASP A 77 10.69 12.56 -11.71
C ASP A 77 11.05 12.86 -10.25
N THR A 78 11.79 13.96 -10.10
CA THR A 78 11.83 14.74 -8.87
C THR A 78 10.64 15.69 -8.89
N ASP A 79 9.89 15.74 -7.78
CA ASP A 79 8.81 16.69 -7.46
C ASP A 79 7.44 16.53 -8.15
N SER A 80 6.67 15.54 -7.69
CA SER A 80 5.21 15.64 -7.60
C SER A 80 4.71 14.98 -6.31
N VAL A 81 5.16 15.49 -5.17
CA VAL A 81 4.42 15.34 -3.91
C VAL A 81 3.18 16.24 -4.04
N PHE A 82 1.98 15.71 -3.78
CA PHE A 82 0.66 16.38 -3.80
C PHE A 82 -0.11 16.41 -5.13
N SER A 83 -0.52 15.25 -5.62
CA SER A 83 -1.83 15.12 -6.29
C SER A 83 -2.48 13.82 -5.84
N TYR A 84 -3.11 13.85 -4.68
CA TYR A 84 -4.08 12.83 -4.32
C TYR A 84 -5.37 13.27 -5.00
N ASP A 85 -5.84 12.52 -5.99
CA ASP A 85 -7.27 12.53 -6.28
C ASP A 85 -7.94 12.03 -4.99
N GLU A 86 -8.79 12.88 -4.41
CA GLU A 86 -9.67 12.56 -3.29
C GLU A 86 -10.54 11.37 -3.68
N VAL A 87 -10.04 10.17 -3.42
CA VAL A 87 -10.90 9.01 -3.24
C VAL A 87 -11.46 9.12 -1.84
N ASP A 88 -12.71 9.57 -1.78
CA ASP A 88 -13.56 9.51 -0.60
C ASP A 88 -13.45 8.14 0.05
N CYS A 89 -12.63 8.06 1.09
CA CYS A 89 -12.66 6.97 2.05
C CYS A 89 -13.84 7.21 3.00
N GLU A 90 -15.05 7.35 2.46
CA GLU A 90 -16.29 7.25 3.23
C GLU A 90 -16.53 5.79 3.62
N ASN A 91 -15.67 5.27 4.51
CA ASN A 91 -16.08 4.21 5.43
C ASN A 91 -15.11 4.08 6.61
N SER A 92 -14.76 5.19 7.26
CA SER A 92 -14.48 5.17 8.69
C SER A 92 -15.57 5.95 9.39
N GLU A 93 -16.66 5.27 9.75
CA GLU A 93 -17.51 5.69 10.87
C GLU A 93 -16.66 5.57 12.15
N PHE A 94 -15.68 6.47 12.28
CA PHE A 94 -15.23 6.94 13.57
C PHE A 94 -16.29 7.97 13.91
N ALA A 95 -17.16 7.64 14.86
CA ALA A 95 -18.20 8.53 15.34
C ALA A 95 -17.56 9.84 15.82
N ASP A 96 -17.51 10.82 14.92
CA ASP A 96 -17.12 12.18 15.20
C ASP A 96 -18.30 12.79 15.95
N ASN A 97 -18.23 12.73 17.28
CA ASN A 97 -19.12 13.51 18.12
C ASN A 97 -18.73 14.99 17.96
N GLN A 98 -19.17 15.62 16.87
CA GLN A 98 -19.26 17.07 16.76
C GLN A 98 -20.30 17.54 17.77
N ALA A 99 -19.85 17.70 19.02
CA ALA A 99 -20.45 18.67 19.90
C ALA A 99 -20.01 20.04 19.41
N GLU A 100 -21.01 20.80 18.95
CA GLU A 100 -20.96 22.19 18.50
C GLU A 100 -19.90 23.01 19.25
N ALA A 101 -19.05 23.68 18.47
CA ALA A 101 -18.18 24.74 18.93
C ALA A 101 -19.03 25.94 19.40
N ASN A 102 -19.52 25.89 20.63
CA ASN A 102 -20.07 27.03 21.35
C ASN A 102 -19.93 26.83 22.86
N GLY A 103 -18.97 27.54 23.44
CA GLY A 103 -18.78 27.66 24.89
C GLY A 103 -17.77 26.67 25.45
N SER A 104 -16.59 27.17 25.82
CA SER A 104 -15.59 26.47 26.65
C SER A 104 -16.24 25.60 27.73
N PRO A 105 -15.99 24.29 27.70
CA PRO A 105 -15.92 23.49 28.89
C PRO A 105 -14.46 23.02 28.96
N HIS A 106 -13.67 23.59 29.86
CA HIS A 106 -12.58 22.83 30.47
C HIS A 106 -13.21 21.58 31.10
N ALA A 107 -13.46 20.56 30.29
CA ALA A 107 -13.86 19.25 30.76
C ALA A 107 -12.72 18.78 31.65
N ASN A 108 -13.08 18.37 32.87
CA ASN A 108 -12.18 17.92 33.92
C ASN A 108 -11.41 16.66 33.49
N TYR A 109 -10.47 16.78 32.56
CA TYR A 109 -9.44 15.77 32.39
C TYR A 109 -8.44 15.97 33.52
N PRO A 110 -8.12 14.92 34.31
CA PRO A 110 -7.07 15.00 35.30
C PRO A 110 -5.75 15.25 34.57
N MET A 111 -5.32 16.50 34.58
CA MET A 111 -4.06 16.95 34.01
C MET A 111 -2.93 16.46 34.92
N MET A 112 -1.94 15.74 34.38
CA MET A 112 -0.79 15.34 35.17
C MET A 112 0.04 16.58 35.52
N ARG A 113 -0.15 17.11 36.72
CA ARG A 113 0.69 18.20 37.25
C ARG A 113 1.72 17.74 38.27
N ASP A 114 1.63 16.48 38.70
CA ASP A 114 2.56 15.91 39.67
C ASP A 114 3.86 15.51 38.95
N GLU A 115 4.95 16.17 39.30
CA GLU A 115 6.31 15.91 38.83
C GLU A 115 6.73 14.42 38.87
N PRO A 116 6.43 13.62 39.92
CA PRO A 116 6.75 12.18 39.90
C PRO A 116 5.93 11.38 38.88
N ASN A 117 4.68 11.75 38.62
CA ASN A 117 3.85 11.09 37.61
C ASN A 117 4.33 11.44 36.19
N MET A 118 4.79 12.67 35.99
CA MET A 118 5.37 13.13 34.74
C MET A 118 6.69 12.41 34.42
N ALA A 119 7.61 12.31 35.39
CA ALA A 119 8.85 11.57 35.22
C ALA A 119 8.60 10.09 34.88
N MET A 120 7.64 9.45 35.57
CA MET A 120 7.22 8.08 35.28
C MET A 120 6.63 7.92 33.87
N PHE A 121 5.84 8.90 33.41
CA PHE A 121 5.28 8.86 32.06
C PHE A 121 6.36 9.05 30.99
N ILE A 122 7.32 9.96 31.20
CA ILE A 122 8.48 10.14 30.31
C ILE A 122 9.29 8.84 30.23
N GLU A 123 9.62 8.22 31.36
CA GLU A 123 10.31 6.93 31.41
C GLU A 123 9.58 5.86 30.56
N PHE A 124 8.26 5.78 30.69
CA PHE A 124 7.46 4.88 29.86
C PHE A 124 7.54 5.19 28.37
N LEU A 125 7.47 6.47 27.97
CA LEU A 125 7.61 6.86 26.56
C LEU A 125 8.97 6.48 26.00
N GLU A 126 10.05 6.61 26.78
CA GLU A 126 11.38 6.15 26.35
C GLU A 126 11.41 4.64 26.16
N LEU A 127 10.82 3.87 27.08
CA LEU A 127 10.72 2.41 26.95
C LEU A 127 9.86 2.00 25.74
N LEU A 128 8.75 2.69 25.50
CA LEU A 128 7.89 2.48 24.33
C LEU A 128 8.65 2.77 23.04
N TYR A 129 9.41 3.87 22.99
CA TYR A 129 10.27 4.17 21.87
C TYR A 129 11.31 3.05 21.63
N GLN A 130 11.94 2.53 22.69
CA GLN A 130 12.85 1.39 22.57
C GLN A 130 12.14 0.13 22.04
N LEU A 131 10.90 -0.13 22.44
CA LEU A 131 10.10 -1.24 21.89
C LEU A 131 9.87 -1.04 20.39
N CYS A 132 9.39 0.13 19.99
CA CYS A 132 9.14 0.47 18.59
C CYS A 132 10.41 0.35 17.74
N LEU A 133 11.56 0.82 18.27
CA LEU A 133 12.85 0.69 17.62
C LEU A 133 13.28 -0.77 17.49
N THR A 134 13.08 -1.59 18.53
CA THR A 134 13.42 -3.02 18.50
C THR A 134 12.63 -3.75 17.42
N ILE A 135 11.34 -3.46 17.31
CA ILE A 135 10.46 -4.02 16.28
C ILE A 135 10.86 -3.53 14.87
N SER A 136 11.25 -2.25 14.74
CA SER A 136 11.68 -1.66 13.47
C SER A 136 13.05 -2.14 12.99
N THR A 137 13.88 -2.66 13.90
CA THR A 137 15.26 -3.11 13.61
C THR A 137 15.43 -4.63 13.75
N GLU A 138 14.33 -5.37 13.85
CA GLU A 138 14.32 -6.83 13.92
C GLU A 138 14.98 -7.46 12.68
N HIS A 139 15.72 -8.55 12.88
CA HIS A 139 16.39 -9.26 11.81
C HIS A 139 15.52 -10.39 11.24
N PHE A 140 15.70 -10.67 9.95
CA PHE A 140 15.00 -11.79 9.31
C PHE A 140 15.52 -13.13 9.85
N SER A 141 14.60 -13.98 10.28
CA SER A 141 14.90 -15.36 10.64
C SER A 141 14.93 -16.20 9.37
N LYS A 142 16.11 -16.76 9.04
CA LYS A 142 16.32 -17.59 7.85
C LYS A 142 15.99 -16.87 6.53
N GLY A 143 16.26 -15.55 6.47
CA GLY A 143 16.02 -14.73 5.27
C GLY A 143 14.53 -14.56 4.91
N ARG A 144 13.61 -14.81 5.85
CA ARG A 144 12.17 -14.61 5.63
C ARG A 144 11.72 -13.27 6.21
N PRO A 145 11.28 -12.30 5.40
CA PRO A 145 10.85 -11.01 5.92
C PRO A 145 9.66 -11.12 6.88
N SER A 146 8.72 -12.03 6.59
CA SER A 146 7.54 -12.33 7.40
C SER A 146 7.84 -12.94 8.77
N SER A 147 9.10 -13.25 9.08
CA SER A 147 9.48 -13.65 10.44
C SER A 147 9.51 -12.47 11.41
N THR A 148 9.60 -11.24 10.91
CA THR A 148 9.62 -10.04 11.75
C THR A 148 8.20 -9.62 12.08
N LEU A 149 7.99 -9.16 13.30
CA LEU A 149 6.67 -8.78 13.80
C LEU A 149 6.05 -7.69 12.92
N LEU A 150 6.84 -6.70 12.51
CA LEU A 150 6.34 -5.54 11.79
C LEU A 150 5.91 -5.88 10.36
N VAL A 151 6.72 -6.66 9.64
CA VAL A 151 6.36 -7.11 8.28
C VAL A 151 5.16 -8.04 8.33
N PHE A 152 5.15 -8.99 9.29
CA PHE A 152 4.01 -9.88 9.48
C PHE A 152 2.72 -9.10 9.74
N PHE A 153 2.75 -8.16 10.69
CA PHE A 153 1.60 -7.33 11.04
C PHE A 153 1.18 -6.42 9.89
N SER A 154 2.14 -5.91 9.09
CA SER A 154 1.82 -5.10 7.91
C SER A 154 0.93 -5.84 6.92
N GLY A 155 1.11 -7.17 6.78
CA GLY A 155 0.26 -8.00 5.93
C GLY A 155 -1.19 -8.11 6.41
N ILE A 156 -1.46 -7.90 7.69
CA ILE A 156 -2.83 -7.90 8.24
C ILE A 156 -3.65 -6.72 7.70
N PHE A 157 -3.00 -5.59 7.41
CA PHE A 157 -3.67 -4.46 6.75
C PHE A 157 -4.08 -4.76 5.30
N GLY A 158 -3.63 -5.88 4.73
CA GLY A 158 -4.08 -6.35 3.42
C GLY A 158 -5.47 -7.02 3.44
N PHE A 159 -6.13 -7.12 4.59
CA PHE A 159 -7.46 -7.71 4.72
C PHE A 159 -8.54 -6.64 4.89
N SER A 160 -9.74 -6.96 4.39
CA SER A 160 -10.99 -6.27 4.74
C SER A 160 -11.27 -6.32 6.25
N LYS A 161 -12.11 -5.40 6.76
CA LYS A 161 -12.40 -5.27 8.20
C LYS A 161 -13.01 -6.54 8.82
N ASP A 162 -13.77 -7.29 8.05
CA ASP A 162 -14.38 -8.57 8.41
C ASP A 162 -13.50 -9.78 8.07
N CYS A 163 -12.28 -9.55 7.57
CA CYS A 163 -11.31 -10.55 7.16
C CYS A 163 -11.82 -11.53 6.08
N SER A 164 -12.83 -11.14 5.30
CA SER A 164 -13.45 -12.01 4.29
C SER A 164 -12.73 -11.96 2.94
N GLN A 165 -12.08 -10.85 2.64
CA GLN A 165 -11.43 -10.57 1.35
C GLN A 165 -10.10 -9.84 1.53
N PHE A 166 -9.21 -9.99 0.54
CA PHE A 166 -7.99 -9.19 0.42
C PHE A 166 -8.31 -7.82 -0.20
N LEU A 167 -7.65 -6.78 0.31
CA LEU A 167 -7.72 -5.44 -0.26
C LEU A 167 -7.00 -5.37 -1.60
N LEU A 168 -7.45 -4.44 -2.44
CA LEU A 168 -6.73 -4.03 -3.64
C LEU A 168 -5.40 -3.37 -3.25
N ALA A 169 -4.39 -3.48 -4.12
CA ALA A 169 -3.09 -2.83 -3.96
C ALA A 169 -3.24 -1.32 -3.74
N ARG A 170 -4.13 -0.64 -4.49
CA ARG A 170 -4.41 0.80 -4.26
C ARG A 170 -4.93 1.12 -2.85
N GLN A 171 -5.61 0.18 -2.20
CA GLN A 171 -6.15 0.34 -0.84
C GLN A 171 -5.13 -0.07 0.22
N PHE A 172 -4.26 -1.03 -0.09
CA PHE A 172 -3.23 -1.54 0.82
C PHE A 172 -1.99 -0.65 0.90
N CYS A 173 -1.50 -0.14 -0.24
CA CYS A 173 -0.28 0.68 -0.31
C CYS A 173 -0.28 1.95 0.57
N PRO A 174 -1.42 2.64 0.81
CA PRO A 174 -1.48 3.72 1.80
C PRO A 174 -1.08 3.30 3.22
N TYR A 175 -1.51 2.12 3.69
CA TYR A 175 -1.10 1.60 5.00
C TYR A 175 0.41 1.35 5.08
N LEU A 176 0.98 0.74 4.04
CA LEU A 176 2.44 0.57 3.95
C LEU A 176 3.16 1.92 3.95
N SER A 177 2.63 2.93 3.25
CA SER A 177 3.22 4.26 3.21
C SER A 177 3.25 4.92 4.59
N GLY A 178 2.17 4.78 5.37
CA GLY A 178 2.13 5.24 6.76
C GLY A 178 3.16 4.52 7.65
N LEU A 179 3.25 3.20 7.54
CA LEU A 179 4.23 2.41 8.32
C LEU A 179 5.68 2.77 7.96
N ILE A 180 5.98 2.97 6.67
CA ILE A 180 7.30 3.41 6.18
C ILE A 180 7.64 4.79 6.74
N TYR A 181 6.69 5.72 6.72
CA TYR A 181 6.88 7.05 7.26
C TYR A 181 7.22 7.02 8.76
N ILE A 182 6.43 6.30 9.56
CA ILE A 182 6.65 6.16 11.00
C ILE A 182 8.02 5.54 11.29
N GLN A 183 8.41 4.50 10.56
CA GLN A 183 9.73 3.87 10.74
C GLN A 183 10.89 4.80 10.40
N ARG A 184 10.76 5.59 9.32
CA ARG A 184 11.77 6.60 9.00
C ARG A 184 11.94 7.58 10.16
N LEU A 185 10.84 8.04 10.78
CA LEU A 185 10.91 8.91 11.95
C LEU A 185 11.59 8.23 13.14
N ILE A 186 11.22 6.98 13.47
CA ILE A 186 11.84 6.21 14.57
C ILE A 186 13.35 6.04 14.35
N LEU A 187 13.77 5.69 13.13
CA LEU A 187 15.18 5.49 12.80
C LEU A 187 15.96 6.83 12.75
N LEU A 188 15.33 7.91 12.29
CA LEU A 188 15.91 9.24 12.32
C LEU A 188 16.11 9.74 13.75
N GLU A 189 15.13 9.55 14.63
CA GLU A 189 15.27 9.86 16.05
C GLU A 189 16.36 8.99 16.69
N ARG A 190 16.56 7.74 16.23
CA ARG A 190 17.64 6.89 16.72
C ARG A 190 19.01 7.36 16.27
N ALA A 191 19.07 7.90 15.05
CA ALA A 191 20.28 8.43 14.46
C ALA A 191 20.68 9.76 15.07
N LEU A 192 19.75 10.71 15.21
CA LEU A 192 20.03 12.07 15.64
C LEU A 192 19.00 12.52 16.68
N PRO A 193 18.99 11.91 17.87
CA PRO A 193 18.00 12.22 18.90
C PRO A 193 18.12 13.67 19.35
N LEU A 194 16.99 14.38 19.35
CA LEU A 194 16.98 15.80 19.71
C LEU A 194 17.39 16.02 21.17
N ARG A 195 17.09 15.04 22.04
CA ARG A 195 17.37 15.05 23.47
C ARG A 195 17.95 13.72 23.92
N GLU A 196 18.50 13.73 25.12
CA GLU A 196 18.92 12.49 25.74
C GLU A 196 17.72 11.70 26.27
N TYR A 197 17.80 10.38 26.13
CA TYR A 197 16.86 9.43 26.69
C TYR A 197 17.54 8.72 27.86
N TYR A 198 17.19 9.07 29.09
CA TYR A 198 17.89 8.63 30.29
C TYR A 198 17.64 7.15 30.63
N ALA A 199 16.38 6.70 30.53
CA ALA A 199 15.95 5.36 30.89
C ALA A 199 16.57 4.31 29.95
N ILE A 200 16.69 4.64 28.66
CA ILE A 200 17.24 3.75 27.63
C ILE A 200 18.69 4.09 27.23
N ARG A 201 19.28 5.09 27.89
CA ARG A 201 20.69 5.51 27.75
C ARG A 201 21.10 5.87 26.32
N ILE A 202 20.23 6.55 25.58
CA ILE A 202 20.57 7.10 24.27
C ILE A 202 20.99 8.56 24.46
N PRO A 203 22.24 8.93 24.12
CA PRO A 203 22.70 10.31 24.26
C PRO A 203 22.05 11.21 23.23
N ARG A 204 21.92 12.51 23.56
CA ARG A 204 21.54 13.55 22.59
C ARG A 204 22.51 13.57 21.39
N ARG A 205 22.01 13.96 20.22
CA ARG A 205 22.84 14.15 19.03
C ARG A 205 24.04 15.08 19.31
N PRO A 206 25.23 14.78 18.78
CA PRO A 206 26.40 15.64 18.86
C PRO A 206 26.20 16.88 17.97
N TYR A 207 26.93 17.96 18.28
CA TYR A 207 26.91 19.19 17.47
C TYR A 207 27.72 19.06 16.17
N VAL A 208 28.64 18.10 16.10
CA VAL A 208 29.51 17.84 14.95
C VAL A 208 29.35 16.39 14.49
N ASN A 209 29.72 16.08 13.24
CA ASN A 209 29.69 14.73 12.66
C ASN A 209 28.30 14.06 12.68
N GLN A 210 27.22 14.87 12.62
CA GLN A 210 25.85 14.37 12.56
C GLN A 210 25.60 13.51 11.31
N LEU A 211 26.24 13.84 10.19
CA LEU A 211 26.14 13.07 8.95
C LEU A 211 26.68 11.64 9.13
N ASP A 212 27.83 11.48 9.79
CA ASP A 212 28.41 10.16 10.04
C ASP A 212 27.49 9.31 10.94
N GLN A 213 26.90 9.94 11.96
CA GLN A 213 25.94 9.27 12.82
C GLN A 213 24.67 8.87 12.08
N LEU A 214 24.14 9.75 11.21
CA LEU A 214 23.02 9.44 10.34
C LEU A 214 23.33 8.27 9.40
N ASN A 215 24.48 8.31 8.73
CA ASN A 215 24.89 7.25 7.81
C ASN A 215 25.06 5.91 8.52
N SER A 216 25.57 5.88 9.76
CA SER A 216 25.69 4.63 10.53
C SER A 216 24.36 3.88 10.73
N ILE A 217 23.25 4.62 10.84
CA ILE A 217 21.90 4.04 10.95
C ILE A 217 21.31 3.80 9.57
N ARG A 218 21.43 4.77 8.66
CA ARG A 218 20.90 4.69 7.29
C ARG A 218 21.46 3.49 6.54
N GLU A 219 22.78 3.34 6.53
CA GLU A 219 23.48 2.26 5.82
C GLU A 219 23.08 0.87 6.33
N LYS A 220 22.77 0.78 7.63
CA LYS A 220 22.41 -0.46 8.25
C LYS A 220 20.94 -0.84 8.06
N TYR A 221 20.02 0.11 8.14
CA TYR A 221 18.59 -0.18 8.28
C TYR A 221 17.70 0.38 7.17
N MET A 222 18.20 1.32 6.34
CA MET A 222 17.38 2.10 5.43
C MET A 222 17.77 1.96 3.95
N ILE A 223 18.87 1.29 3.65
CA ILE A 223 19.33 1.06 2.26
C ILE A 223 18.60 -0.13 1.65
N ALA A 224 18.09 0.03 0.42
CA ALA A 224 17.43 -1.05 -0.31
C ALA A 224 18.31 -2.32 -0.37
N GLY A 225 17.70 -3.48 -0.15
CA GLY A 225 18.40 -4.77 -0.11
C GLY A 225 18.91 -5.19 1.27
N THR A 226 18.84 -4.35 2.30
CA THR A 226 19.11 -4.83 3.67
C THR A 226 17.99 -5.76 4.16
N GLU A 227 18.33 -6.75 4.97
CA GLU A 227 17.39 -7.71 5.57
C GLU A 227 16.66 -7.12 6.80
N HIS A 228 15.99 -5.97 6.59
CA HIS A 228 15.30 -5.22 7.64
C HIS A 228 13.87 -4.86 7.26
N PRO A 229 12.96 -4.67 8.26
CA PRO A 229 11.55 -4.41 8.00
C PRO A 229 11.31 -3.26 7.03
N LEU A 230 11.91 -2.09 7.28
CA LEU A 230 11.69 -0.88 6.49
C LEU A 230 11.88 -1.12 4.99
N THR A 231 12.95 -1.80 4.62
CA THR A 231 13.31 -2.03 3.21
C THR A 231 12.40 -3.06 2.54
N GLU A 232 11.95 -4.06 3.29
CA GLU A 232 10.91 -4.97 2.82
C GLU A 232 9.59 -4.24 2.55
N MET A 233 9.10 -3.38 3.46
CA MET A 233 7.85 -2.66 3.21
C MET A 233 7.97 -1.68 2.05
N ILE A 234 9.14 -1.07 1.84
CA ILE A 234 9.41 -0.26 0.64
C ILE A 234 9.26 -1.13 -0.62
N SER A 235 9.92 -2.29 -0.65
CA SER A 235 9.81 -3.27 -1.74
C SER A 235 8.36 -3.70 -1.99
N LEU A 236 7.62 -4.06 -0.94
CA LEU A 236 6.21 -4.44 -1.01
C LEU A 236 5.32 -3.30 -1.52
N ARG A 237 5.57 -2.07 -1.09
CA ARG A 237 4.82 -0.89 -1.54
C ARG A 237 5.10 -0.61 -3.02
N ASP A 238 6.36 -0.69 -3.44
CA ASP A 238 6.74 -0.41 -4.82
C ASP A 238 6.22 -1.51 -5.77
N PHE A 239 6.23 -2.77 -5.33
CA PHE A 239 5.51 -3.86 -5.99
C PHE A 239 4.00 -3.58 -6.09
N GLY A 240 3.38 -3.21 -4.97
CA GLY A 240 1.95 -2.88 -4.92
C GLY A 240 1.58 -1.70 -5.81
N ARG A 241 2.45 -0.69 -5.97
CA ARG A 241 2.24 0.43 -6.91
C ARG A 241 2.19 -0.05 -8.35
N ASN A 242 3.03 -1.02 -8.73
CA ASN A 242 2.99 -1.61 -10.07
C ASN A 242 1.70 -2.41 -10.30
N ILE A 243 1.25 -3.17 -9.30
CA ILE A 243 -0.03 -3.88 -9.36
C ILE A 243 -1.20 -2.90 -9.44
N ALA A 244 -1.20 -1.83 -8.64
CA ALA A 244 -2.27 -0.84 -8.62
C ALA A 244 -2.53 -0.20 -9.99
N ARG A 245 -1.53 -0.13 -10.88
CA ARG A 245 -1.67 0.35 -12.26
C ARG A 245 -2.46 -0.60 -13.17
N THR A 246 -2.48 -1.90 -12.85
CA THR A 246 -3.24 -2.90 -13.59
C THR A 246 -4.60 -3.19 -12.97
N GLU A 247 -4.84 -2.72 -11.74
CA GLU A 247 -6.13 -2.83 -11.10
C GLU A 247 -7.18 -2.01 -11.85
N PRO A 248 -8.42 -2.54 -12.02
CA PRO A 248 -9.49 -1.79 -12.65
C PRO A 248 -9.64 -0.48 -11.89
N PRO A 249 -9.62 0.69 -12.54
CA PRO A 249 -9.79 1.96 -11.84
C PRO A 249 -11.06 1.90 -11.00
N SER A 250 -11.10 2.63 -9.89
CA SER A 250 -12.40 2.97 -9.29
C SER A 250 -13.16 3.72 -10.37
N LEU A 251 -14.06 3.03 -11.09
CA LEU A 251 -14.77 3.60 -12.22
C LEU A 251 -15.62 4.75 -11.69
N LEU A 252 -15.13 5.96 -11.87
CA LEU A 252 -15.83 7.17 -11.50
C LEU A 252 -16.57 7.63 -12.74
N PHE A 253 -17.86 7.33 -12.75
CA PHE A 253 -18.78 7.70 -13.81
C PHE A 253 -19.36 9.07 -13.50
N ASN A 254 -19.22 10.00 -14.43
CA ASN A 254 -19.90 11.29 -14.34
C ASN A 254 -21.26 11.18 -15.02
N TRP A 255 -22.32 11.44 -14.27
CA TRP A 255 -23.67 11.53 -14.83
C TRP A 255 -23.93 12.95 -15.32
N SER A 256 -24.65 13.09 -16.43
CA SER A 256 -25.26 14.36 -16.80
C SER A 256 -26.35 14.74 -15.79
N ASP A 257 -26.62 16.03 -15.62
CA ASP A 257 -27.62 16.55 -14.67
C ASP A 257 -29.03 15.98 -14.91
N ASP A 258 -29.34 15.58 -16.15
CA ASP A 258 -30.61 14.96 -16.55
C ASP A 258 -30.66 13.44 -16.29
N GLY A 259 -29.55 12.82 -15.90
CA GLY A 259 -29.44 11.38 -15.66
C GLY A 259 -29.48 10.52 -16.93
N GLU A 260 -29.43 11.10 -18.13
CA GLU A 260 -29.56 10.34 -19.38
C GLU A 260 -28.21 9.94 -20.00
N THR A 261 -27.11 10.47 -19.50
CA THR A 261 -25.76 10.21 -20.05
C THR A 261 -24.76 9.89 -18.97
N ILE A 262 -24.04 8.78 -19.15
CA ILE A 262 -22.85 8.40 -18.39
C ILE A 262 -21.59 8.80 -19.17
N ARG A 263 -20.64 9.45 -18.50
CA ARG A 263 -19.32 9.83 -19.06
C ARG A 263 -18.19 9.17 -18.26
N TYR A 264 -17.19 8.67 -18.97
CA TYR A 264 -15.96 8.11 -18.42
C TYR A 264 -14.78 8.49 -19.33
N GLY A 265 -13.94 9.44 -18.90
CA GLY A 265 -12.93 10.04 -19.78
C GLY A 265 -13.57 10.61 -21.06
N ASP A 266 -13.07 10.18 -22.21
CA ASP A 266 -13.63 10.54 -23.54
C ASP A 266 -14.84 9.68 -23.96
N PHE A 267 -15.16 8.63 -23.21
CA PHE A 267 -16.30 7.76 -23.50
C PHE A 267 -17.59 8.36 -22.96
N GLN A 268 -18.62 8.38 -23.81
CA GLN A 268 -19.96 8.83 -23.46
C GLN A 268 -21.00 7.77 -23.88
N LEU A 269 -21.86 7.39 -22.95
CA LEU A 269 -22.93 6.42 -23.16
C LEU A 269 -24.27 7.02 -22.73
N SER A 270 -25.21 7.14 -23.66
CA SER A 270 -26.58 7.52 -23.33
C SER A 270 -27.38 6.32 -22.84
N MET A 271 -28.37 6.55 -21.98
CA MET A 271 -29.27 5.51 -21.50
C MET A 271 -30.05 4.86 -22.64
N ASP A 272 -30.39 5.58 -23.70
CA ASP A 272 -31.01 5.01 -24.90
C ASP A 272 -30.13 3.97 -25.60
N LYS A 273 -28.81 4.22 -25.69
CA LYS A 273 -27.87 3.25 -26.23
C LYS A 273 -27.61 2.13 -25.23
N PHE A 274 -27.53 2.43 -23.94
CA PHE A 274 -27.36 1.44 -22.89
C PHE A 274 -28.51 0.41 -22.89
N ARG A 275 -29.76 0.87 -23.05
CA ARG A 275 -30.95 0.01 -23.16
C ARG A 275 -30.91 -0.93 -24.36
N GLN A 276 -30.11 -0.62 -25.39
CA GLN A 276 -29.92 -1.47 -26.58
C GLN A 276 -28.77 -2.48 -26.42
N ILE A 277 -27.92 -2.34 -25.39
CA ILE A 277 -26.78 -3.23 -25.15
C ILE A 277 -27.22 -4.70 -24.99
N PRO A 278 -28.29 -5.04 -24.24
CA PRO A 278 -28.77 -6.42 -24.16
C PRO A 278 -29.12 -6.99 -25.54
N ASP A 279 -29.90 -6.26 -26.33
CA ASP A 279 -30.31 -6.70 -27.68
C ASP A 279 -29.10 -6.85 -28.61
N TYR A 280 -28.11 -5.96 -28.51
CA TYR A 280 -26.86 -6.07 -29.25
C TYR A 280 -26.09 -7.35 -28.88
N PHE A 281 -25.93 -7.64 -27.59
CA PHE A 281 -25.23 -8.86 -27.15
C PHE A 281 -26.00 -10.13 -27.49
N ILE A 282 -27.33 -10.13 -27.38
CA ILE A 282 -28.17 -11.25 -27.82
C ILE A 282 -27.97 -11.48 -29.32
N SER A 283 -28.14 -10.44 -30.14
CA SER A 283 -27.97 -10.54 -31.60
C SER A 283 -26.57 -11.02 -31.98
N ARG A 284 -25.54 -10.53 -31.28
CA ARG A 284 -24.15 -10.95 -31.52
C ARG A 284 -23.90 -12.39 -31.07
N ALA A 285 -24.47 -12.81 -29.95
CA ALA A 285 -24.40 -14.18 -29.48
C ALA A 285 -25.12 -15.13 -30.42
N GLU A 286 -26.30 -14.75 -30.95
CA GLU A 286 -27.02 -15.48 -31.98
C GLU A 286 -26.19 -15.62 -33.26
N GLU A 287 -25.57 -14.53 -33.74
CA GLU A 287 -24.71 -14.57 -34.94
C GLU A 287 -23.48 -15.48 -34.74
N ILE A 288 -22.86 -15.45 -33.55
CA ILE A 288 -21.75 -16.35 -33.22
C ILE A 288 -22.24 -17.79 -33.10
N CYS A 289 -23.40 -18.01 -32.48
CA CYS A 289 -24.02 -19.32 -32.33
C CYS A 289 -24.32 -19.92 -33.70
N ASP A 290 -24.98 -19.18 -34.59
CA ASP A 290 -25.27 -19.59 -35.97
C ASP A 290 -23.98 -19.99 -36.70
N LYS A 291 -22.92 -19.17 -36.59
CA LYS A 291 -21.60 -19.50 -37.17
C LYS A 291 -20.97 -20.76 -36.58
N LEU A 292 -20.99 -20.92 -35.26
CA LEU A 292 -20.42 -22.10 -34.57
C LEU A 292 -21.23 -23.36 -34.87
N MET A 293 -22.52 -23.21 -35.13
CA MET A 293 -23.43 -24.28 -35.49
C MET A 293 -23.47 -24.55 -37.00
N PHE A 294 -22.64 -23.88 -37.81
CA PHE A 294 -22.65 -23.99 -39.28
C PHE A 294 -24.05 -23.81 -39.89
N ASP A 295 -24.80 -22.83 -39.36
CA ASP A 295 -26.20 -22.54 -39.69
C ASP A 295 -27.18 -23.70 -39.41
N ILE A 296 -26.75 -24.77 -38.73
CA ILE A 296 -27.67 -25.80 -38.23
C ILE A 296 -28.51 -25.19 -37.12
N LYS A 297 -29.82 -25.32 -37.27
CA LYS A 297 -30.80 -25.02 -36.23
C LYS A 297 -31.31 -26.33 -35.65
N PRO A 298 -30.68 -26.87 -34.60
CA PRO A 298 -31.13 -28.12 -34.01
C PRO A 298 -32.49 -27.88 -33.33
N ASP A 299 -33.44 -28.80 -33.53
CA ASP A 299 -34.75 -28.75 -32.89
C ASP A 299 -34.64 -29.23 -31.43
N ILE A 300 -33.97 -28.41 -30.61
CA ILE A 300 -33.75 -28.67 -29.18
C ILE A 300 -34.58 -27.67 -28.39
N GLY A 301 -35.61 -28.18 -27.71
CA GLY A 301 -36.37 -27.39 -26.75
C GLY A 301 -35.52 -27.07 -25.52
N LEU A 302 -34.80 -25.94 -25.52
CA LEU A 302 -33.95 -25.51 -24.41
C LEU A 302 -34.68 -25.49 -23.06
N ALA A 303 -35.97 -25.16 -23.05
CA ALA A 303 -36.80 -25.16 -21.85
C ALA A 303 -37.05 -26.55 -21.24
N MET A 304 -36.86 -27.62 -22.03
CA MET A 304 -37.04 -29.01 -21.59
C MET A 304 -35.72 -29.67 -21.18
N MET A 305 -34.59 -28.99 -21.36
CA MET A 305 -33.28 -29.50 -20.99
C MET A 305 -33.16 -29.65 -19.48
N LYS A 306 -32.66 -30.81 -19.06
CA LYS A 306 -32.37 -31.10 -17.67
C LYS A 306 -30.88 -31.08 -17.43
N ASP A 307 -30.48 -30.43 -16.34
CA ASP A 307 -29.11 -30.47 -15.86
C ASP A 307 -29.10 -30.84 -14.38
N ASP A 308 -28.03 -31.51 -13.94
CA ASP A 308 -27.81 -31.85 -12.54
C ASP A 308 -26.61 -31.05 -12.02
N MET A 309 -26.87 -29.82 -11.59
CA MET A 309 -25.82 -28.90 -11.15
C MET A 309 -25.12 -29.33 -9.85
N VAL A 310 -25.64 -30.34 -9.13
CA VAL A 310 -24.96 -30.89 -7.94
C VAL A 310 -24.07 -32.09 -8.27
N ASN A 311 -24.08 -32.57 -9.52
CA ASN A 311 -23.25 -33.67 -9.97
C ASN A 311 -21.81 -33.19 -10.27
N MET A 312 -20.89 -33.52 -9.37
CA MET A 312 -19.46 -33.18 -9.49
C MET A 312 -18.62 -34.27 -10.19
N SER A 313 -19.25 -35.23 -10.86
CA SER A 313 -18.52 -36.29 -11.58
C SER A 313 -17.71 -35.70 -12.73
N SER A 314 -16.42 -36.05 -12.80
CA SER A 314 -15.55 -35.58 -13.88
C SER A 314 -16.12 -35.93 -15.26
N GLY A 315 -16.25 -34.92 -16.12
CA GLY A 315 -16.77 -35.05 -17.47
C GLY A 315 -18.29 -35.14 -17.57
N TYR A 316 -19.04 -34.92 -16.50
CA TYR A 316 -20.49 -34.74 -16.56
C TYR A 316 -20.87 -33.34 -17.09
N SER A 317 -21.92 -33.27 -17.90
CA SER A 317 -22.59 -32.04 -18.33
C SER A 317 -24.03 -32.37 -18.75
N PHE A 318 -24.86 -31.35 -18.95
CA PHE A 318 -26.23 -31.52 -19.47
C PHE A 318 -26.30 -32.36 -20.75
N VAL A 319 -25.24 -32.39 -21.58
CA VAL A 319 -25.19 -33.20 -22.81
C VAL A 319 -25.31 -34.69 -22.51
N LYS A 320 -24.76 -35.13 -21.36
CA LYS A 320 -24.76 -36.52 -20.90
C LYS A 320 -25.98 -36.86 -20.04
N HIS A 321 -26.87 -35.91 -19.79
CA HIS A 321 -28.08 -36.16 -19.03
C HIS A 321 -29.03 -37.04 -19.89
N PRO A 322 -29.50 -38.21 -19.41
CA PRO A 322 -30.22 -39.19 -20.23
C PRO A 322 -31.57 -38.69 -20.76
N ALA A 323 -32.14 -37.65 -20.15
CA ALA A 323 -33.37 -37.01 -20.61
C ALA A 323 -33.20 -36.04 -21.79
N ASN A 324 -31.97 -35.68 -22.16
CA ASN A 324 -31.71 -34.65 -23.18
C ASN A 324 -31.37 -35.23 -24.56
N ASP A 325 -30.97 -36.50 -24.65
CA ASP A 325 -30.61 -37.20 -25.90
C ASP A 325 -29.59 -36.45 -26.79
N LEU A 326 -28.62 -35.77 -26.17
CA LEU A 326 -27.61 -34.95 -26.89
C LEU A 326 -26.25 -35.64 -27.06
N ASP A 327 -26.07 -36.85 -26.53
CA ASP A 327 -24.77 -37.55 -26.49
C ASP A 327 -24.14 -37.76 -27.88
N LYS A 328 -24.97 -37.83 -28.93
CA LYS A 328 -24.52 -38.00 -30.33
C LYS A 328 -24.77 -36.78 -31.22
N ALA A 329 -25.39 -35.72 -30.71
CA ALA A 329 -25.75 -34.54 -31.50
C ALA A 329 -24.51 -33.84 -32.11
N TYR A 330 -23.34 -33.99 -31.50
CA TYR A 330 -22.08 -33.48 -32.04
C TYR A 330 -21.68 -34.12 -33.38
N LEU A 331 -22.16 -35.33 -33.70
CA LEU A 331 -21.86 -36.00 -34.97
C LEU A 331 -22.55 -35.30 -36.15
N ASP A 332 -23.77 -34.81 -35.95
CA ASP A 332 -24.51 -34.06 -36.98
C ASP A 332 -23.85 -32.70 -37.24
N LEU A 333 -23.39 -32.05 -36.17
CA LEU A 333 -22.58 -30.83 -36.26
C LEU A 333 -21.27 -31.09 -37.02
N LEU A 334 -20.57 -32.17 -36.69
CA LEU A 334 -19.31 -32.55 -37.35
C LEU A 334 -19.53 -32.85 -38.85
N TYR A 335 -20.62 -33.52 -39.21
CA TYR A 335 -20.99 -33.76 -40.61
C TYR A 335 -21.23 -32.45 -41.37
N SER A 336 -21.97 -31.51 -40.79
CA SER A 336 -22.20 -30.20 -41.43
C SER A 336 -20.93 -29.37 -41.59
N ALA A 337 -20.02 -29.42 -40.62
CA ALA A 337 -18.74 -28.72 -40.66
C ALA A 337 -17.85 -29.23 -41.81
N TYR A 338 -17.95 -30.52 -42.15
CA TYR A 338 -17.31 -31.09 -43.33
C TYR A 338 -18.00 -30.66 -44.62
N ALA A 339 -19.35 -30.65 -44.64
CA ALA A 339 -20.13 -30.26 -45.81
C ALA A 339 -20.03 -28.76 -46.14
N SER A 340 -19.76 -27.91 -45.15
CA SER A 340 -19.61 -26.45 -45.32
C SER A 340 -18.20 -26.00 -45.72
N ARG A 341 -17.26 -26.94 -45.94
CA ARG A 341 -15.85 -26.68 -46.29
C ARG A 341 -15.52 -26.93 -47.77
N GLU A 342 -16.49 -27.37 -48.58
CA GLU A 342 -16.47 -27.27 -50.05
C GLU A 342 -17.12 -25.96 -50.49
#